data_AF-A0A7J9YTW6-F1
#
_entry.id   AF-A0A7J9YTW6-F1
#
_cell.length_a   1.000
_cell.length_b   1.000
_cell.length_c   1.000
_cell.angle_alpha   90.00
_cell.angle_beta   90.00
_cell.angle_gamma   90.00
#
_symmetry.space_group_name_H-M   'P 1'
#
loop_
_entity.id
_entity.type
_entity.pdbx_description
1 polymer ?
#
loop_
_entity_poly.entity_id
_entity_poly.type
_entity_poly.pdbx_seq_one_letter_code
_entity_poly.pdbx_strand_id
1 'polypeptide(L)'
;MKQVTILALVAAAFAALALSAPASAQAGIKQLAKQECRADRAEDPGEFASRWGGSGGKAIKRCARDERREARRDCREDRREEPREFATEYGGVGGKAIKRCMRDELR
;
A
#
# COMPACT_ATOMS: atom_id res chain seq x y z
N MET A 1 -0.84 29.04 50.82
CA MET A 1 -1.10 30.28 50.05
C MET A 1 -0.03 30.41 48.98
N LYS A 2 -0.43 30.45 47.68
CA LYS A 2 0.26 31.03 46.50
C LYS A 2 1.67 30.50 46.17
N GLN A 3 1.86 29.57 45.23
CA GLN A 3 2.10 29.78 43.78
C GLN A 3 2.90 31.06 43.43
N VAL A 4 4.06 30.90 42.76
CA VAL A 4 4.56 31.60 41.52
C VAL A 4 5.95 30.99 41.18
N THR A 5 6.06 30.02 40.26
CA THR A 5 6.55 30.14 38.86
C THR A 5 7.89 30.86 38.64
N ILE A 6 8.93 30.11 38.22
CA ILE A 6 9.98 30.64 37.32
C ILE A 6 10.22 29.61 36.22
N LEU A 7 9.89 30.03 35.00
CA LEU A 7 10.22 29.43 33.72
C LEU A 7 11.73 29.37 33.52
N ALA A 8 12.23 28.24 33.03
CA ALA A 8 13.50 28.19 32.29
C ALA A 8 13.25 27.48 30.95
N LEU A 9 13.05 28.31 29.93
CA LEU A 9 13.08 27.96 28.52
C LEU A 9 14.45 27.39 28.15
N VAL A 10 14.51 26.13 27.74
CA VAL A 10 15.66 25.59 27.00
C VAL A 10 15.22 25.39 25.55
N ALA A 11 15.49 26.41 24.74
CA ALA A 11 15.47 26.30 23.29
C ALA A 11 16.85 25.82 22.84
N ALA A 12 16.93 24.59 22.33
CA ALA A 12 18.11 24.10 21.62
C ALA A 12 17.65 23.57 20.25
N ALA A 13 18.14 24.25 19.21
CA ALA A 13 17.76 24.06 17.82
C ALA A 13 18.21 22.69 17.29
N PHE A 14 17.24 21.88 16.86
CA PHE A 14 17.53 20.74 15.98
C PHE A 14 17.54 21.24 14.53
N ALA A 15 18.75 21.47 14.01
CA ALA A 15 18.97 21.65 12.58
C ALA A 15 18.68 20.31 11.87
N ALA A 16 17.48 20.22 11.27
CA ALA A 16 17.10 19.08 10.46
C ALA A 16 17.90 19.09 9.15
N LEU A 17 18.94 18.25 9.06
CA LEU A 17 19.45 17.78 7.77
C LEU A 17 18.36 16.90 7.15
N ALA A 18 17.53 17.49 6.30
CA ALA A 18 16.67 16.73 5.40
C ALA A 18 17.57 16.07 4.33
N LEU A 19 18.02 14.83 4.62
CA LEU A 19 18.47 13.92 3.59
C LEU A 19 17.31 13.73 2.62
N SER A 20 17.42 14.32 1.43
CA SER A 20 16.56 14.04 0.28
C SER A 20 16.77 12.57 -0.10
N ALA A 21 15.98 11.69 0.51
CA ALA A 21 15.87 10.31 0.10
C ALA A 21 15.47 10.30 -1.39
N PRO A 22 16.20 9.57 -2.26
CA PRO A 22 15.82 9.48 -3.66
C PRO A 22 14.40 8.92 -3.70
N ALA A 23 13.53 9.59 -4.45
CA ALA A 23 12.18 9.11 -4.71
C ALA A 23 12.30 7.71 -5.33
N SER A 24 12.16 6.67 -4.51
CA SER A 24 12.16 5.29 -4.96
C SER A 24 11.05 5.19 -6.00
N ALA A 25 11.38 4.83 -7.24
CA ALA A 25 10.36 4.62 -8.26
C ALA A 25 9.33 3.62 -7.72
N GLN A 26 8.13 4.09 -7.37
CA GLN A 26 7.11 3.22 -6.79
C GLN A 26 6.78 2.12 -7.80
N ALA A 27 6.86 0.87 -7.36
CA ALA A 27 6.51 -0.28 -8.18
C ALA A 27 5.08 -0.11 -8.74
N GLY A 28 4.89 -0.42 -10.01
CA GLY A 28 3.57 -0.41 -10.62
C GLY A 28 2.71 -1.54 -10.04
N ILE A 29 1.38 -1.34 -10.00
CA ILE A 29 0.37 -2.32 -9.52
C ILE A 29 0.61 -3.74 -10.07
N LYS A 30 1.01 -3.85 -11.36
CA LYS A 30 1.30 -5.16 -11.98
C LYS A 30 2.53 -5.85 -11.40
N GLN A 31 3.52 -5.08 -10.96
CA GLN A 31 4.73 -5.60 -10.34
C GLN A 31 4.47 -6.01 -8.89
N LEU A 32 3.69 -5.20 -8.16
CA LEU A 32 3.25 -5.50 -6.79
C LEU A 32 2.47 -6.81 -6.72
N ALA A 33 1.41 -6.95 -7.51
CA ALA A 33 0.65 -8.20 -7.60
C ALA A 33 1.51 -9.43 -8.00
N LYS A 34 2.61 -9.24 -8.74
CA LYS A 34 3.53 -10.35 -9.03
C LYS A 34 4.45 -10.66 -7.86
N GLN A 35 4.76 -9.67 -7.04
CA GLN A 35 5.60 -9.81 -5.86
C GLN A 35 4.85 -10.59 -4.78
N GLU A 36 3.60 -10.26 -4.53
CA GLU A 36 2.71 -11.01 -3.63
C GLU A 36 2.57 -12.46 -4.09
N CYS A 37 2.16 -12.69 -5.34
CA CYS A 37 2.09 -14.05 -5.88
C CYS A 37 3.41 -14.82 -5.87
N ARG A 38 4.56 -14.14 -5.81
CA ARG A 38 5.86 -14.81 -5.62
C ARG A 38 6.11 -15.15 -4.16
N ALA A 39 5.66 -14.30 -3.23
CA ALA A 39 5.67 -14.54 -1.80
C ALA A 39 4.76 -15.72 -1.46
N ASP A 40 3.49 -15.73 -1.92
CA ASP A 40 2.55 -16.83 -1.66
C ASP A 40 3.09 -18.16 -2.17
N ARG A 41 3.68 -18.15 -3.37
CA ARG A 41 4.31 -19.34 -3.94
C ARG A 41 5.54 -19.79 -3.15
N ALA A 42 6.27 -18.86 -2.54
CA ALA A 42 7.43 -19.19 -1.72
C ALA A 42 7.02 -19.71 -0.35
N GLU A 43 5.90 -19.21 0.19
CA GLU A 43 5.31 -19.63 1.46
C GLU A 43 4.66 -21.01 1.34
N ASP A 44 3.76 -21.21 0.38
CA ASP A 44 3.15 -22.50 0.09
C ASP A 44 3.16 -22.82 -1.42
N PRO A 45 4.25 -23.46 -1.92
CA PRO A 45 4.35 -23.82 -3.32
C PRO A 45 3.33 -24.88 -3.76
N GLY A 46 2.85 -25.73 -2.84
CA GLY A 46 1.91 -26.81 -3.12
C GLY A 46 0.50 -26.26 -3.31
N GLU A 47 0.03 -25.46 -2.36
CA GLU A 47 -1.25 -24.76 -2.46
C GLU A 47 -1.25 -23.81 -3.66
N PHE A 48 -0.18 -23.04 -3.85
CA PHE A 48 -0.05 -22.15 -5.00
C PHE A 48 -0.17 -22.92 -6.32
N ALA A 49 0.54 -24.04 -6.45
CA ALA A 49 0.49 -24.85 -7.67
C ALA A 49 -0.90 -25.47 -7.89
N SER A 50 -1.58 -25.90 -6.83
CA SER A 50 -2.94 -26.42 -6.88
C SER A 50 -3.93 -25.35 -7.38
N ARG A 51 -3.93 -24.17 -6.74
CA ARG A 51 -4.83 -23.05 -7.07
C ARG A 51 -4.57 -22.49 -8.46
N TRP A 52 -3.31 -22.35 -8.86
CA TRP A 52 -2.95 -21.63 -10.08
C TRP A 52 -2.54 -22.53 -11.25
N GLY A 53 -2.63 -23.85 -11.12
CA GLY A 53 -2.29 -24.81 -12.17
C GLY A 53 -0.79 -24.80 -12.51
N GLY A 54 0.03 -25.02 -11.48
CA GLY A 54 1.49 -25.08 -11.52
C GLY A 54 2.19 -23.90 -10.85
N SER A 55 3.53 -23.93 -10.79
CA SER A 55 4.36 -22.91 -10.12
C SER A 55 5.11 -21.97 -11.09
N GLY A 56 4.97 -22.18 -12.40
CA GLY A 56 5.69 -21.45 -13.44
C GLY A 56 5.18 -20.03 -13.71
N GLY A 57 5.83 -19.32 -14.63
CA GLY A 57 5.49 -17.92 -14.94
C GLY A 57 4.07 -17.68 -15.45
N LYS A 58 3.41 -18.69 -16.05
CA LYS A 58 1.98 -18.59 -16.43
C LYS A 58 1.06 -18.59 -15.19
N ALA A 59 1.41 -19.36 -14.15
CA ALA A 59 0.67 -19.39 -12.90
C ALA A 59 0.79 -18.05 -12.16
N ILE A 60 2.01 -17.49 -12.04
CA ILE A 60 2.22 -16.14 -11.51
C ILE A 60 1.41 -15.08 -12.26
N LYS A 61 1.29 -15.18 -13.59
CA LYS A 61 0.46 -14.25 -14.37
C LYS A 61 -1.04 -14.39 -14.08
N ARG A 62 -1.52 -15.60 -13.79
CA ARG A 62 -2.92 -15.86 -13.40
C ARG A 62 -3.20 -15.31 -12.02
N CYS A 63 -2.36 -15.66 -11.04
CA CYS A 63 -2.41 -15.11 -9.68
C CYS A 63 -2.41 -13.59 -9.72
N ALA A 64 -1.39 -12.97 -10.34
CA ALA A 64 -1.28 -11.51 -10.37
C ALA A 64 -2.40 -10.82 -11.16
N ARG A 65 -3.18 -11.54 -11.98
CA ARG A 65 -4.39 -10.99 -12.62
C ARG A 65 -5.56 -10.99 -11.65
N ASP A 66 -5.67 -12.03 -10.84
CA ASP A 66 -6.68 -12.17 -9.81
C ASP A 66 -6.47 -11.15 -8.69
N GLU A 67 -5.27 -11.06 -8.12
CA GLU A 67 -4.92 -10.06 -7.09
C GLU A 67 -5.33 -8.63 -7.51
N ARG A 68 -4.98 -8.23 -8.74
CA ARG A 68 -5.37 -6.91 -9.25
C ARG A 68 -6.86 -6.74 -9.47
N ARG A 69 -7.60 -7.82 -9.69
CA ARG A 69 -9.06 -7.79 -9.84
C ARG A 69 -9.70 -7.65 -8.47
N GLU A 70 -9.21 -8.37 -7.48
CA GLU A 70 -9.67 -8.31 -6.09
C GLU A 70 -9.38 -6.93 -5.50
N ALA A 71 -8.12 -6.48 -5.50
CA ALA A 71 -7.76 -5.13 -5.06
C ALA A 71 -8.57 -4.02 -5.77
N ARG A 72 -8.94 -4.22 -7.05
CA ARG A 72 -9.83 -3.26 -7.73
C ARG A 72 -11.27 -3.32 -7.25
N ARG A 73 -11.79 -4.52 -7.00
CA ARG A 73 -13.15 -4.74 -6.49
C ARG A 73 -13.25 -4.11 -5.11
N ASP A 74 -12.30 -4.40 -4.23
CA ASP A 74 -12.30 -4.00 -2.83
C ASP A 74 -12.17 -2.46 -2.74
N CYS A 75 -11.19 -1.86 -3.44
CA CYS A 75 -11.12 -0.39 -3.56
C CYS A 75 -12.37 0.28 -4.16
N ARG A 76 -13.16 -0.41 -4.99
CA ARG A 76 -14.41 0.14 -5.53
C ARG A 76 -15.54 0.04 -4.52
N GLU A 77 -15.50 -0.99 -3.68
CA GLU A 77 -16.40 -1.22 -2.56
C GLU A 77 -16.16 -0.19 -1.47
N ASP A 78 -14.93 0.00 -1.02
CA ASP A 78 -14.58 1.01 0.00
C ASP A 78 -15.01 2.41 -0.46
N ARG A 79 -14.71 2.75 -1.72
CA ARG A 79 -15.14 4.03 -2.30
C ARG A 79 -16.66 4.17 -2.35
N ARG A 80 -17.40 3.06 -2.51
CA ARG A 80 -18.87 3.07 -2.57
C ARG A 80 -19.47 3.22 -1.18
N GLU A 81 -18.89 2.53 -0.20
CA GLU A 81 -19.38 2.49 1.18
C GLU A 81 -18.99 3.75 1.96
N GLU A 82 -17.77 4.22 1.76
CA GLU A 82 -17.16 5.32 2.52
C GLU A 82 -16.51 6.35 1.57
N PRO A 83 -17.31 7.04 0.72
CA PRO A 83 -16.77 7.90 -0.32
C PRO A 83 -15.98 9.11 0.20
N ARG A 84 -16.24 9.58 1.42
CA ARG A 84 -15.55 10.74 2.01
C ARG A 84 -14.21 10.35 2.60
N GLU A 85 -14.17 9.24 3.32
CA GLU A 85 -13.01 8.61 3.92
C GLU A 85 -12.05 8.18 2.81
N PHE A 86 -12.57 7.46 1.80
CA PHE A 86 -11.81 7.08 0.61
C PHE A 86 -11.22 8.30 -0.12
N ALA A 87 -12.00 9.38 -0.28
CA ALA A 87 -11.50 10.59 -0.92
C ALA A 87 -10.43 11.30 -0.09
N THR A 88 -10.53 11.24 1.23
CA THR A 88 -9.56 11.82 2.17
C THR A 88 -8.24 11.07 2.10
N GLU A 89 -8.29 9.74 2.14
CA GLU A 89 -7.11 8.88 2.12
C GLU A 89 -6.43 8.87 0.76
N TYR A 90 -7.20 8.67 -0.30
CA TYR A 90 -6.68 8.47 -1.65
C TYR A 90 -6.75 9.71 -2.53
N GLY A 91 -7.04 10.89 -1.98
CA GLY A 91 -7.03 12.17 -2.71
C GLY A 91 -8.05 12.23 -3.84
N GLY A 92 -9.30 11.86 -3.56
CA GLY A 92 -10.47 11.92 -4.44
C GLY A 92 -11.13 10.57 -4.72
N VAL A 93 -12.18 10.56 -5.55
CA VAL A 93 -12.95 9.33 -5.90
C VAL A 93 -12.68 8.81 -7.32
N GLY A 94 -11.79 9.50 -8.06
CA GLY A 94 -11.49 9.21 -9.46
C GLY A 94 -10.55 8.02 -9.67
N GLY A 95 -10.29 7.68 -10.94
CA GLY A 95 -9.45 6.51 -11.29
C GLY A 95 -8.01 6.57 -10.78
N LYS A 96 -7.45 7.76 -10.52
CA LYS A 96 -6.14 7.92 -9.88
C LYS A 96 -6.17 7.52 -8.41
N ALA A 97 -7.26 7.81 -7.70
CA ALA A 97 -7.46 7.40 -6.32
C ALA A 97 -7.62 5.88 -6.20
N ILE A 98 -8.41 5.27 -7.08
CA ILE A 98 -8.48 3.79 -7.19
C ILE A 98 -7.09 3.17 -7.41
N LYS A 99 -6.24 3.77 -8.24
CA LYS A 99 -4.86 3.27 -8.44
C LYS A 99 -3.95 3.47 -7.23
N ARG A 100 -4.26 4.40 -6.32
CA ARG A 100 -3.54 4.57 -5.06
C ARG A 100 -3.99 3.53 -4.06
N CYS A 101 -5.30 3.38 -3.86
CA CYS A 101 -5.87 2.30 -3.07
C CYS A 101 -5.36 0.92 -3.54
N MET A 102 -5.46 0.60 -4.83
CA MET A 102 -4.92 -0.67 -5.35
C MET A 102 -3.41 -0.87 -5.15
N ARG A 103 -2.64 0.20 -4.92
CA ARG A 103 -1.21 0.08 -4.60
C ARG A 103 -1.02 -0.29 -3.14
N ASP A 104 -1.86 0.25 -2.27
CA ASP A 104 -1.81 0.01 -0.84
C ASP A 104 -2.40 -1.38 -0.51
N GLU A 105 -3.46 -1.81 -1.21
CA GLU A 105 -4.00 -3.18 -1.15
C GLU A 105 -3.03 -4.29 -1.59
N LEU A 106 -2.02 -3.96 -2.42
CA LEU A 106 -1.08 -4.95 -2.99
C LEU A 106 0.34 -4.85 -2.39
N ARG A 107 0.48 -4.23 -1.22
CA ARG A 107 1.77 -3.87 -0.62
C ARG A 107 2.00 -4.62 0.69
#